data_AF-H6R8N9-F1
#
_entry.id   AF-H6R8N9-F1
#
_cell.length_a   1.000
_cell.length_b   1.000
_cell.length_c   1.000
_cell.angle_alpha   90.00
_cell.angle_beta   90.00
_cell.angle_gamma   90.00
#
_symmetry.space_group_name_H-M   'P 1'
#
loop_
_entity.id
_entity.type
_entity.pdbx_description
1 polymer ?
#
loop_
_entity_poly.entity_id
_entity_poly.type
_entity_poly.pdbx_seq_one_letter_code
_entity_poly.pdbx_strand_id
1 'polypeptide(L)'
;MSAAKQIIQWRADGMGLSGTTVTIKDDTLVITVPDDDGAAARRLAQTGELTVRPVLTAAPPTGKGPAAPDATAARISRQSSDPAVQQQAIAELDCAATDPLRGADDPALPLVTCAADGSEVLLLGPSVLDNRAISDARAHLDPQSTRHVVDVTFTAEAADRFEALTTENVNRRIAFVVDTVVVSAPMVVSPTSAGQTQIAGNFTAESAGELANSLRFGKLPVPFAER
;
A
#
# COMPACT_ATOMS: atom_id res chain seq x y z
N MET A 1 2.07 7.07 20.94
CA MET A 1 1.21 5.86 21.01
C MET A 1 -0.27 6.14 21.08
N SER A 2 -0.74 7.22 21.73
CA SER A 2 -2.19 7.53 21.81
C SER A 2 -2.87 7.69 20.44
N ALA A 3 -2.20 8.32 19.47
CA ALA A 3 -2.69 8.42 18.09
C ALA A 3 -2.81 7.04 17.41
N ALA A 4 -1.80 6.17 17.58
CA ALA A 4 -1.84 4.82 17.03
C ALA A 4 -2.98 3.98 17.62
N LYS A 5 -3.18 4.04 18.94
CA LYS A 5 -4.33 3.42 19.61
C LYS A 5 -5.66 3.88 18.99
N GLN A 6 -5.81 5.18 18.76
CA GLN A 6 -7.04 5.74 18.22
C GLN A 6 -7.28 5.30 16.77
N ILE A 7 -6.25 5.29 15.92
CA ILE A 7 -6.35 4.80 14.54
C ILE A 7 -6.74 3.32 14.51
N ILE A 8 -6.10 2.48 15.33
CA ILE A 8 -6.40 1.04 15.42
C ILE A 8 -7.84 0.83 15.88
N GLN A 9 -8.31 1.61 16.86
CA GLN A 9 -9.70 1.55 17.30
C GLN A 9 -10.66 1.95 16.17
N TRP A 10 -10.43 3.07 15.48
CA TRP A 10 -11.27 3.48 14.35
C TRP A 10 -11.29 2.44 13.23
N ARG A 11 -10.15 1.79 12.98
CA ARG A 11 -10.08 0.72 11.99
C ARG A 11 -10.91 -0.49 12.42
N ALA A 12 -10.83 -0.91 13.68
CA ALA A 12 -11.63 -2.00 14.23
C ALA A 12 -13.12 -1.72 14.13
N ASP A 13 -13.53 -0.50 14.49
CA ASP A 13 -14.93 -0.06 14.40
C ASP A 13 -15.40 -0.02 12.93
N GLY A 14 -14.58 0.48 12.01
CA GLY A 14 -14.85 0.52 10.57
C GLY A 14 -14.91 -0.85 9.89
N MET A 15 -14.22 -1.85 10.47
CA MET A 15 -14.28 -3.25 10.05
C MET A 15 -15.39 -4.04 10.73
N GLY A 16 -16.15 -3.42 11.65
CA GLY A 16 -17.21 -4.11 12.40
C GLY A 16 -16.70 -5.12 13.44
N LEU A 17 -15.42 -5.05 13.83
CA LEU A 17 -14.79 -5.94 14.81
C LEU A 17 -15.22 -5.57 16.23
N SER A 18 -16.45 -5.96 16.58
CA SER A 18 -17.08 -5.66 17.87
C SER A 18 -16.30 -6.27 19.03
N GLY A 19 -16.18 -5.53 20.14
CA GLY A 19 -15.45 -5.99 21.33
C GLY A 19 -13.93 -5.94 21.21
N THR A 20 -13.39 -5.42 20.10
CA THR A 20 -11.95 -5.15 19.97
C THR A 20 -11.51 -4.14 21.01
N THR A 21 -10.44 -4.47 21.75
CA THR A 21 -9.84 -3.56 22.72
C THR A 21 -8.40 -3.25 22.33
N VAL A 22 -8.04 -1.97 22.44
CA VAL A 22 -6.68 -1.48 22.20
C VAL A 22 -6.16 -0.83 23.47
N THR A 23 -5.17 -1.45 24.09
CA THR A 23 -4.55 -0.95 25.32
C THR A 23 -3.07 -0.68 25.11
N ILE A 24 -2.54 0.26 25.88
CA ILE A 24 -1.10 0.53 25.91
C ILE A 24 -0.60 0.00 27.24
N LYS A 25 0.31 -0.96 27.20
CA LYS A 25 1.00 -1.49 28.37
C LYS A 25 2.49 -1.19 28.19
N ASP A 26 3.00 -0.31 29.04
CA ASP A 26 4.35 0.24 28.93
C ASP A 26 4.56 0.93 27.57
N ASP A 27 5.35 0.29 26.69
CA ASP A 27 5.64 0.73 25.31
C ASP A 27 5.07 -0.25 24.26
N THR A 28 4.17 -1.15 24.69
CA THR A 28 3.54 -2.15 23.83
C THR A 28 2.06 -1.85 23.66
N LEU A 29 1.61 -1.84 22.41
CA LEU A 29 0.21 -1.72 22.08
C LEU A 29 -0.40 -3.12 21.98
N VAL A 30 -1.32 -3.45 22.88
CA VAL A 30 -1.98 -4.75 22.95
C VAL A 30 -3.35 -4.62 22.30
N ILE A 31 -3.52 -5.33 21.18
CA ILE A 31 -4.76 -5.44 20.43
C ILE A 31 -5.39 -6.79 20.76
N THR A 32 -6.59 -6.78 21.32
CA THR A 32 -7.36 -8.00 21.56
C THR A 32 -8.60 -7.97 20.69
N VAL A 33 -8.70 -8.90 19.74
CA VAL A 33 -9.89 -9.11 18.91
C VAL A 33 -10.57 -10.40 19.41
N PRO A 34 -11.82 -10.34 19.90
CA PRO A 34 -12.56 -11.53 20.31
C PRO A 34 -12.76 -12.51 19.15
N ASP A 35 -12.71 -13.81 19.45
CA ASP A 35 -13.02 -14.90 18.51
C ASP A 35 -12.17 -14.89 17.21
N ASP A 36 -10.98 -14.29 17.25
CA ASP A 36 -10.01 -14.21 16.14
C ASP A 36 -8.71 -14.95 16.48
N ASP A 37 -8.06 -15.50 15.46
CA ASP A 37 -6.77 -16.22 15.58
C ASP A 37 -5.56 -15.27 15.57
N GLY A 38 -5.79 -13.98 15.79
CA GLY A 38 -4.81 -12.91 15.67
C GLY A 38 -4.63 -12.39 14.24
N ALA A 39 -5.30 -12.97 13.23
CA ALA A 39 -5.25 -12.43 11.88
C ALA A 39 -5.84 -11.02 11.79
N ALA A 40 -6.99 -10.76 12.43
CA ALA A 40 -7.59 -9.43 12.44
C ALA A 40 -6.71 -8.43 13.22
N ALA A 41 -6.12 -8.85 14.34
CA ALA A 41 -5.18 -8.02 15.09
C ALA A 41 -3.97 -7.60 14.24
N ARG A 42 -3.37 -8.54 13.48
CA ARG A 42 -2.29 -8.25 12.54
C ARG A 42 -2.70 -7.30 11.42
N ARG A 43 -3.92 -7.42 10.90
CA ARG A 43 -4.45 -6.48 9.88
C ARG A 43 -4.61 -5.07 10.45
N LEU A 44 -5.13 -4.95 11.67
CA LEU A 44 -5.26 -3.67 12.35
C LEU A 44 -3.91 -2.99 12.62
N ALA A 45 -2.86 -3.78 12.88
CA ALA A 45 -1.51 -3.31 13.17
C ALA A 45 -0.69 -2.89 11.93
N GLN A 46 -1.18 -3.13 10.70
CA GLN A 46 -0.50 -2.70 9.48
C GLN A 46 -0.37 -1.18 9.44
N THR A 47 0.72 -0.63 8.90
CA THR A 47 0.86 0.83 8.78
C THR A 47 -0.23 1.40 7.90
N GLY A 48 -0.55 0.72 6.79
CA GLY A 48 -1.57 1.17 5.85
C GLY A 48 -1.13 2.41 5.06
N GLU A 49 0.18 2.57 4.86
CA GLU A 49 0.75 3.68 4.09
C GLU A 49 0.51 3.43 2.60
N LEU A 50 -0.46 4.16 2.04
CA LEU A 50 -0.66 4.30 0.61
C LEU A 50 0.36 5.28 0.06
N THR A 51 1.07 4.87 -0.98
CA THR A 51 1.82 5.74 -1.87
C THR A 51 1.34 5.58 -3.31
N VAL A 52 1.36 6.69 -4.05
CA VAL A 52 1.10 6.71 -5.49
C VAL A 52 2.43 6.97 -6.19
N ARG A 53 2.86 6.02 -7.01
CA ARG A 53 4.20 6.00 -7.63
C ARG A 53 4.10 5.75 -9.14
N PRO A 54 4.86 6.44 -10.01
CA PRO A 54 4.93 6.08 -11.42
C PRO A 54 5.67 4.75 -11.61
N VAL A 55 5.19 3.91 -12.52
CA VAL A 55 5.91 2.68 -12.92
C VAL A 55 6.96 3.05 -13.96
N LEU A 56 8.24 2.84 -13.63
CA LEU A 56 9.37 3.14 -14.50
C LEU A 56 9.66 1.98 -15.45
N THR A 57 9.62 0.75 -14.94
CA THR A 57 9.91 -0.47 -15.71
C THR A 57 9.14 -1.64 -15.13
N ALA A 58 8.84 -2.62 -15.98
CA ALA A 58 8.27 -3.89 -15.59
C ALA A 58 9.00 -5.02 -16.29
N ALA A 59 9.25 -6.10 -15.57
CA ALA A 59 9.93 -7.29 -16.06
C ALA A 59 9.22 -8.55 -15.54
N PRO A 60 9.26 -9.67 -16.28
CA PRO A 60 8.73 -10.93 -15.77
C PRO A 60 9.52 -11.36 -14.52
N PRO A 61 8.86 -11.92 -13.49
CA PRO A 61 9.54 -12.45 -12.32
C PRO A 61 10.37 -13.66 -12.76
N THR A 62 11.68 -13.56 -12.59
CA THR A 62 12.59 -14.70 -12.79
C THR A 62 13.01 -15.37 -11.47
N GLY A 63 12.52 -14.78 -10.36
CA GLY A 63 12.81 -15.00 -8.95
C GLY A 63 13.45 -16.34 -8.58
N LYS A 64 14.76 -16.28 -8.32
CA LYS A 64 15.54 -17.30 -7.58
C LYS A 64 16.64 -16.67 -6.71
N GLY A 65 16.59 -15.35 -6.49
CA GLY A 65 17.56 -14.66 -5.65
C GLY A 65 17.36 -14.99 -4.16
N PRO A 66 18.41 -14.82 -3.33
CA PRO A 66 18.26 -15.00 -1.89
C PRO A 66 17.31 -13.95 -1.32
N ALA A 67 16.41 -14.37 -0.44
CA ALA A 67 15.58 -13.44 0.31
C ALA A 67 16.46 -12.52 1.18
N ALA A 68 16.14 -11.23 1.19
CA ALA A 68 16.80 -10.30 2.11
C ALA A 68 16.47 -10.70 3.56
N PRO A 69 17.47 -10.76 4.47
CA PRO A 69 17.26 -11.27 5.83
C PRO A 69 16.41 -10.34 6.71
N ASP A 70 16.40 -9.05 6.40
CA ASP A 70 15.65 -8.03 7.14
C ASP A 70 15.30 -6.82 6.25
N ALA A 71 14.51 -5.89 6.81
CA ALA A 71 14.11 -4.65 6.14
C ALA A 71 15.30 -3.74 5.77
N THR A 72 16.38 -3.76 6.55
CA THR A 72 17.56 -2.91 6.30
C THR A 72 18.30 -3.37 5.06
N ALA A 73 18.55 -4.68 4.94
CA ALA A 73 19.12 -5.29 3.75
C ALA A 73 18.20 -5.11 2.53
N ALA A 74 16.88 -5.25 2.73
CA ALA A 74 15.91 -5.04 1.67
C ALA A 74 15.88 -3.60 1.15
N ARG A 75 16.04 -2.60 2.01
CA ARG A 75 16.14 -1.18 1.60
C ARG A 75 17.36 -0.94 0.70
N ILE A 76 18.52 -1.49 1.08
CA ILE A 76 19.77 -1.29 0.32
C ILE A 76 19.62 -1.78 -1.12
N SER A 77 18.94 -2.91 -1.35
CA SER A 77 18.76 -3.46 -2.69
C SER A 77 17.55 -2.85 -3.43
N ARG A 78 16.37 -2.87 -2.81
CA ARG A 78 15.10 -2.53 -3.49
C ARG A 78 14.81 -1.04 -3.55
N GLN A 79 15.53 -0.20 -2.82
CA GLN A 79 15.38 1.27 -2.85
C GLN A 79 16.64 2.01 -3.31
N SER A 80 17.59 1.30 -3.92
CA SER A 80 18.79 1.92 -4.48
C SER A 80 18.45 2.84 -5.65
N SER A 81 19.21 3.94 -5.77
CA SER A 81 19.23 4.80 -6.97
C SER A 81 20.26 4.35 -8.01
N ASP A 82 21.12 3.38 -7.69
CA ASP A 82 22.09 2.80 -8.60
C ASP A 82 21.40 1.87 -9.61
N PRO A 83 21.48 2.14 -10.93
CA PRO A 83 20.84 1.32 -11.96
C PRO A 83 21.27 -0.15 -11.96
N ALA A 84 22.53 -0.45 -11.60
CA ALA A 84 23.02 -1.83 -11.55
C ALA A 84 22.38 -2.60 -10.39
N VAL A 85 22.24 -1.95 -9.23
CA VAL A 85 21.56 -2.53 -8.06
C VAL A 85 20.07 -2.71 -8.33
N GLN A 86 19.43 -1.74 -9.00
CA GLN A 86 18.03 -1.86 -9.41
C GLN A 86 17.82 -3.05 -10.34
N GLN A 87 18.68 -3.21 -11.35
CA GLN A 87 18.57 -4.33 -12.29
C GLN A 87 18.77 -5.68 -11.61
N GLN A 88 19.70 -5.76 -10.65
CA GLN A 88 19.90 -6.96 -9.86
C GLN A 88 18.68 -7.27 -8.98
N ALA A 89 18.13 -6.27 -8.27
CA ALA A 89 16.94 -6.43 -7.46
C ALA A 89 15.73 -6.89 -8.29
N ILE A 90 15.57 -6.37 -9.52
CA ILE A 90 14.50 -6.80 -10.45
C ILE A 90 14.68 -8.28 -10.83
N ALA A 91 15.91 -8.70 -11.13
CA ALA A 91 16.20 -10.07 -11.54
C ALA A 91 16.04 -11.08 -10.38
N GLU A 92 16.37 -10.67 -9.16
CA GLU A 92 16.45 -11.55 -8.00
C GLU A 92 15.16 -11.64 -7.18
N LEU A 93 14.28 -10.63 -7.24
CA LEU A 93 13.09 -10.57 -6.40
C LEU A 93 12.16 -11.77 -6.63
N ASP A 94 11.90 -12.49 -5.54
CA ASP A 94 10.94 -13.59 -5.48
C ASP A 94 9.59 -13.06 -4.99
N CYS A 95 8.60 -13.00 -5.89
CA CYS A 95 7.25 -12.55 -5.58
C CYS A 95 6.42 -13.54 -4.75
N ALA A 96 6.92 -14.76 -4.53
CA ALA A 96 6.31 -15.72 -3.61
C ALA A 96 6.84 -15.60 -2.17
N ALA A 97 7.97 -14.90 -1.97
CA ALA A 97 8.56 -14.71 -0.65
C ALA A 97 7.79 -13.64 0.16
N THR A 98 7.86 -13.74 1.48
CA THR A 98 7.34 -12.69 2.37
C THR A 98 8.16 -11.42 2.19
N ASP A 99 7.50 -10.27 2.02
CA ASP A 99 8.17 -8.98 1.83
C ASP A 99 8.77 -8.45 3.16
N PRO A 100 10.11 -8.44 3.33
CA PRO A 100 10.75 -7.91 4.54
C PRO A 100 10.70 -6.37 4.63
N LEU A 101 10.33 -5.67 3.55
CA LEU A 101 10.26 -4.21 3.48
C LEU A 101 8.86 -3.66 3.80
N ARG A 102 7.86 -4.53 4.03
CA ARG A 102 6.47 -4.14 4.25
C ARG A 102 6.34 -3.07 5.36
N GLY A 103 5.88 -1.88 4.98
CA GLY A 103 5.68 -0.74 5.88
C GLY A 103 6.98 -0.09 6.40
N ALA A 104 8.12 -0.44 5.81
CA ALA A 104 9.44 0.04 6.17
C ALA A 104 10.18 0.71 5.00
N ASP A 105 9.53 0.94 3.87
CA ASP A 105 10.13 1.67 2.76
C ASP A 105 10.24 3.17 3.02
N ASP A 106 11.18 3.82 2.33
CA ASP A 106 11.24 5.27 2.21
C ASP A 106 10.43 5.74 0.97
N PRO A 107 9.35 6.51 1.14
CA PRO A 107 8.57 7.06 0.03
C PRO A 107 9.37 7.93 -0.93
N ALA A 108 10.47 8.56 -0.49
CA ALA A 108 11.30 9.44 -1.31
C ALA A 108 12.26 8.69 -2.25
N LEU A 109 12.44 7.38 -2.06
CA LEU A 109 13.33 6.56 -2.86
C LEU A 109 12.55 5.71 -3.88
N PRO A 110 13.22 5.23 -4.96
CA PRO A 110 12.67 4.20 -5.83
C PRO A 110 12.24 2.95 -5.05
N LEU A 111 11.42 2.11 -5.67
CA LEU A 111 10.99 0.85 -5.09
C LEU A 111 10.91 -0.25 -6.15
N VAL A 112 11.71 -1.30 -5.98
CA VAL A 112 11.52 -2.58 -6.69
C VAL A 112 10.54 -3.43 -5.89
N THR A 113 9.42 -3.81 -6.50
CA THR A 113 8.36 -4.60 -5.83
C THR A 113 7.59 -5.44 -6.86
N CYS A 114 6.73 -6.33 -6.39
CA CYS A 114 5.91 -7.16 -7.26
C CYS A 114 4.59 -6.47 -7.64
N ALA A 115 4.11 -6.74 -8.85
CA ALA A 115 2.73 -6.42 -9.24
C ALA A 115 1.73 -7.18 -8.36
N ALA A 116 0.49 -6.70 -8.30
CA ALA A 116 -0.55 -7.22 -7.41
C ALA A 116 -0.86 -8.72 -7.60
N ASP A 117 -0.70 -9.23 -8.82
CA ASP A 117 -0.92 -10.64 -9.17
C ASP A 117 0.38 -11.47 -9.19
N GLY A 118 1.52 -10.86 -8.84
CA GLY A 118 2.84 -11.47 -8.88
C GLY A 118 3.37 -11.77 -10.29
N SER A 119 2.69 -11.30 -11.35
CA SER A 119 3.07 -11.61 -12.75
C SER A 119 4.26 -10.80 -13.27
N GLU A 120 4.64 -9.73 -12.56
CA GLU A 120 5.70 -8.80 -12.93
C GLU A 120 6.45 -8.31 -11.69
N VAL A 121 7.74 -8.06 -11.85
CA VAL A 121 8.53 -7.20 -10.97
C VAL A 121 8.54 -5.79 -11.55
N LEU A 122 8.14 -4.82 -10.74
CA LEU A 122 8.02 -3.42 -11.09
C LEU A 122 9.13 -2.61 -10.44
N LEU A 123 9.78 -1.74 -11.22
CA LEU A 123 10.55 -0.63 -10.70
C LEU A 123 9.65 0.61 -10.66
N LEU A 124 9.39 1.11 -9.46
CA LEU A 124 8.59 2.29 -9.20
C LEU A 124 9.49 3.48 -8.88
N GLY A 125 9.07 4.67 -9.30
CA GLY A 125 9.70 5.91 -8.89
C GLY A 125 9.39 6.27 -7.43
N PRO A 126 9.98 7.38 -6.94
CA PRO A 126 9.55 7.99 -5.68
C PRO A 126 8.05 8.25 -5.66
N SER A 127 7.49 8.22 -4.45
CA SER A 127 6.10 8.57 -4.20
C SER A 127 5.82 10.03 -4.56
N VAL A 128 4.75 10.24 -5.31
CA VAL A 128 4.24 11.57 -5.67
C VAL A 128 3.10 11.98 -4.74
N LEU A 129 2.34 11.02 -4.22
CA LEU A 129 1.28 11.23 -3.22
C LEU A 129 1.36 10.15 -2.15
N ASP A 130 0.96 10.51 -0.93
CA ASP A 130 0.82 9.58 0.19
C ASP A 130 -0.59 9.69 0.83
N ASN A 131 -0.88 8.98 1.93
CA ASN A 131 -2.21 9.03 2.58
C ASN A 131 -2.69 10.44 2.94
N ARG A 132 -1.80 11.42 3.17
CA ARG A 132 -2.21 12.80 3.50
C ARG A 132 -2.90 13.49 2.33
N ALA A 133 -2.71 12.96 1.13
CA ALA A 133 -3.41 13.38 -0.08
C ALA A 133 -4.89 12.98 -0.10
N ILE A 134 -5.34 12.06 0.76
CA ILE A 134 -6.68 11.46 0.71
C ILE A 134 -7.62 12.21 1.65
N SER A 135 -8.78 12.63 1.13
CA SER A 135 -9.87 13.22 1.91
C SER A 135 -10.96 12.21 2.28
N ASP A 136 -11.23 11.23 1.41
CA ASP A 136 -12.16 10.12 1.67
C ASP A 136 -11.79 8.89 0.82
N ALA A 137 -12.20 7.71 1.27
CA ALA A 137 -12.10 6.48 0.48
C ALA A 137 -13.28 5.55 0.78
N ARG A 138 -13.89 4.93 -0.24
CA ARG A 138 -15.06 4.08 -0.07
C ARG A 138 -14.96 2.82 -0.91
N ALA A 139 -15.20 1.69 -0.26
CA ALA A 139 -15.34 0.42 -0.94
C ALA A 139 -16.79 0.25 -1.44
N HIS A 140 -16.96 -0.19 -2.68
CA HIS A 140 -18.27 -0.60 -3.18
C HIS A 140 -18.13 -1.71 -4.25
N LEU A 141 -19.26 -2.32 -4.59
CA LEU A 141 -19.35 -3.17 -5.79
C LEU A 141 -19.62 -2.25 -6.98
N ASP A 142 -18.74 -2.23 -7.97
CA ASP A 142 -18.99 -1.51 -9.22
C ASP A 142 -20.06 -2.26 -10.03
N PRO A 143 -21.22 -1.67 -10.31
CA PRO A 143 -22.29 -2.33 -11.05
C PRO A 143 -21.95 -2.63 -12.52
N GLN A 144 -20.95 -1.93 -13.11
CA GLN A 144 -20.57 -2.16 -14.50
C GLN A 144 -19.65 -3.38 -14.65
N SER A 145 -18.65 -3.51 -13.77
CA SER A 145 -17.69 -4.62 -13.83
C SER A 145 -18.05 -5.79 -12.91
N THR A 146 -18.99 -5.62 -11.98
CA THR A 146 -19.27 -6.58 -10.88
C THR A 146 -18.04 -6.90 -10.02
N ARG A 147 -17.12 -5.93 -9.91
CA ARG A 147 -15.89 -6.04 -9.10
C ARG A 147 -15.98 -5.16 -7.87
N HIS A 148 -15.35 -5.59 -6.78
CA HIS A 148 -15.12 -4.71 -5.65
C HIS A 148 -13.98 -3.75 -5.96
N VAL A 149 -14.24 -2.48 -5.71
CA VAL A 149 -13.33 -1.36 -6.00
C VAL A 149 -13.29 -0.40 -4.82
N VAL A 150 -12.25 0.43 -4.77
CA VAL A 150 -12.13 1.50 -3.78
C VAL A 150 -12.08 2.84 -4.51
N ASP A 151 -13.12 3.64 -4.35
CA ASP A 151 -13.12 5.02 -4.80
C ASP A 151 -12.32 5.86 -3.79
N VAL A 152 -11.40 6.67 -4.29
CA VAL A 152 -10.55 7.56 -3.52
C VAL A 152 -10.81 8.99 -3.94
N THR A 153 -11.08 9.84 -2.97
CA THR A 153 -11.18 11.29 -3.15
C THR A 153 -9.94 11.94 -2.55
N PHE A 154 -9.23 12.72 -3.34
CA PHE A 154 -8.06 13.48 -2.91
C PHE A 154 -8.46 14.82 -2.28
N THR A 155 -7.54 15.43 -1.54
CA THR A 155 -7.63 16.83 -1.14
C THR A 155 -7.44 17.73 -2.35
N ALA A 156 -7.86 19.00 -2.28
CA ALA A 156 -7.71 19.93 -3.39
C ALA A 156 -6.25 20.09 -3.85
N GLU A 157 -5.30 20.22 -2.92
CA GLU A 157 -3.86 20.30 -3.23
C GLU A 157 -3.35 19.02 -3.91
N ALA A 158 -3.82 17.85 -3.46
CA ALA A 158 -3.41 16.59 -4.04
C ALA A 158 -4.06 16.31 -5.40
N ALA A 159 -5.24 16.85 -5.66
CA ALA A 159 -5.93 16.71 -6.95
C ALA A 159 -5.07 17.27 -8.08
N ASP A 160 -4.51 18.48 -7.90
CA ASP A 160 -3.64 19.11 -8.89
C ASP A 160 -2.36 18.29 -9.14
N ARG A 161 -1.79 17.74 -8.07
CA ARG A 161 -0.59 16.87 -8.16
C ARG A 161 -0.90 15.54 -8.85
N PHE A 162 -2.06 14.95 -8.61
CA PHE A 162 -2.50 13.73 -9.28
C PHE A 162 -2.80 13.97 -10.77
N GLU A 163 -3.40 15.11 -11.11
CA GLU A 163 -3.63 15.53 -12.48
C GLU A 163 -2.31 15.71 -13.24
N ALA A 164 -1.33 16.40 -12.65
CA ALA A 164 0.01 16.54 -13.22
C ALA A 164 0.66 15.16 -13.42
N LEU A 165 0.62 14.29 -12.40
CA LEU A 165 1.16 12.94 -12.48
C LEU A 165 0.54 12.12 -13.62
N THR A 166 -0.79 12.15 -13.76
CA THR A 166 -1.49 11.41 -14.82
C THR A 166 -1.22 12.02 -16.20
N THR A 167 -1.08 13.34 -16.30
CA THR A 167 -0.72 14.03 -17.54
C THR A 167 0.66 13.63 -18.05
N GLU A 168 1.65 13.54 -17.15
CA GLU A 168 3.03 13.14 -17.49
C GLU A 168 3.18 11.65 -17.80
N ASN A 169 2.18 10.83 -17.41
CA ASN A 169 2.22 9.38 -17.50
C ASN A 169 1.14 8.80 -18.41
N VAL A 170 0.58 9.57 -19.33
CA VAL A 170 -0.32 9.03 -20.38
C VAL A 170 0.39 7.90 -21.13
N ASN A 171 -0.32 6.78 -21.32
CA ASN A 171 0.20 5.52 -21.85
C ASN A 171 1.28 4.84 -20.99
N ARG A 172 1.41 5.23 -19.72
CA ARG A 172 2.26 4.58 -18.72
C ARG A 172 1.40 4.16 -17.53
N ARG A 173 1.97 3.35 -16.62
CA ARG A 173 1.26 2.90 -15.43
C ARG A 173 1.57 3.79 -14.23
N ILE A 174 0.56 3.99 -13.38
CA ILE A 174 0.72 4.56 -12.03
C ILE A 174 0.33 3.46 -11.05
N ALA A 175 1.22 3.16 -10.11
CA ALA A 175 1.00 2.19 -9.07
C ALA A 175 0.43 2.84 -7.79
N PHE A 176 -0.61 2.23 -7.26
CA PHE A 176 -1.10 2.41 -5.91
C PHE A 176 -0.47 1.31 -5.05
N VAL A 177 0.30 1.70 -4.04
CA VAL A 177 1.13 0.81 -3.23
C VAL A 177 0.76 0.99 -1.77
N VAL A 178 0.44 -0.09 -1.06
CA VAL A 178 0.18 -0.08 0.38
C VAL A 178 1.24 -0.90 1.08
N ASP A 179 2.02 -0.27 1.95
CA ASP A 179 3.09 -0.92 2.71
C ASP A 179 3.99 -1.77 1.78
N THR A 180 4.56 -1.18 0.74
CA THR A 180 5.33 -1.80 -0.36
C THR A 180 4.62 -2.78 -1.30
N VAL A 181 3.38 -3.18 -0.99
CA VAL A 181 2.60 -4.09 -1.83
C VAL A 181 1.79 -3.30 -2.85
N VAL A 182 2.01 -3.57 -4.14
CA VAL A 182 1.19 -2.98 -5.20
C VAL A 182 -0.21 -3.56 -5.11
N VAL A 183 -1.21 -2.71 -4.87
CA VAL A 183 -2.62 -3.13 -4.87
C VAL A 183 -3.27 -2.94 -6.24
N SER A 184 -2.76 -1.99 -7.03
CA SER A 184 -3.21 -1.71 -8.38
C SER A 184 -2.15 -0.94 -9.15
N ALA A 185 -2.01 -1.19 -10.45
CA ALA A 185 -1.13 -0.43 -11.33
C ALA A 185 -1.76 -0.24 -12.72
N PRO A 186 -2.86 0.51 -12.85
CA PRO A 186 -3.54 0.68 -14.13
C PRO A 186 -2.71 1.53 -15.09
N MET A 187 -2.96 1.33 -16.38
CA MET A 187 -2.46 2.22 -17.44
C MET A 187 -3.28 3.51 -17.45
N VAL A 188 -2.61 4.64 -17.50
CA VAL A 188 -3.24 5.95 -17.62
C VAL A 188 -3.62 6.18 -19.08
N VAL A 189 -4.92 6.21 -19.37
CA VAL A 189 -5.46 6.45 -20.72
C VAL A 189 -5.65 7.93 -21.02
N SER A 190 -5.93 8.73 -19.99
CA SER A 190 -6.11 10.18 -20.07
C SER A 190 -5.76 10.81 -18.72
N PRO A 191 -5.43 12.12 -18.68
CA PRO A 191 -5.32 12.86 -17.43
C PRO A 191 -6.58 12.70 -16.58
N THR A 192 -6.41 12.62 -15.27
CA THR A 192 -7.53 12.54 -14.31
C THR A 192 -7.75 13.90 -13.66
N SER A 193 -8.73 14.64 -14.18
CA SER A 193 -9.06 16.01 -13.76
C SER A 193 -10.35 16.04 -12.93
N ALA A 194 -10.28 15.58 -11.68
CA ALA A 194 -11.40 15.70 -10.72
C ALA A 194 -10.99 15.47 -9.25
N GLY A 195 -9.71 15.17 -8.99
CA GLY A 195 -9.28 14.76 -7.65
C GLY A 195 -9.95 13.46 -7.16
N GLN A 196 -10.53 12.67 -8.05
CA GLN A 196 -11.14 11.37 -7.72
C GLN A 196 -10.54 10.29 -8.61
N THR A 197 -10.33 9.12 -8.05
CA THR A 197 -9.84 7.96 -8.79
C THR A 197 -10.41 6.68 -8.19
N GLN A 198 -10.38 5.61 -8.97
CA GLN A 198 -10.81 4.29 -8.54
C GLN A 198 -9.62 3.35 -8.53
N ILE A 199 -9.39 2.72 -7.38
CA ILE A 199 -8.43 1.63 -7.24
C ILE A 199 -9.18 0.33 -7.50
N ALA A 200 -8.93 -0.25 -8.67
CA ALA A 200 -9.47 -1.55 -9.07
C ALA A 200 -8.40 -2.65 -8.93
N GLY A 201 -8.82 -3.85 -8.55
CA GLY A 201 -7.93 -4.98 -8.32
C GLY A 201 -8.68 -6.29 -8.15
N ASN A 202 -8.02 -7.29 -7.59
CA ASN A 202 -8.65 -8.57 -7.24
C ASN A 202 -9.20 -8.56 -5.81
N PHE A 203 -10.00 -7.55 -5.50
CA PHE A 203 -10.55 -7.37 -4.16
C PHE A 203 -11.80 -8.21 -3.95
N THR A 204 -11.90 -8.79 -2.76
CA THR A 204 -13.15 -9.19 -2.12
C THR A 204 -13.82 -7.98 -1.45
N ALA A 205 -15.11 -8.11 -1.09
CA ALA A 205 -15.81 -7.09 -0.32
C ALA A 205 -15.04 -6.69 0.96
N GLU A 206 -14.51 -7.70 1.66
CA GLU A 206 -13.71 -7.53 2.87
C GLU A 206 -12.41 -6.76 2.57
N SER A 207 -11.57 -7.24 1.65
CA SER A 207 -10.29 -6.59 1.36
C SER A 207 -10.43 -5.17 0.78
N ALA A 208 -11.49 -4.89 0.00
CA ALA A 208 -11.78 -3.54 -0.45
C ALA A 208 -12.19 -2.65 0.74
N GLY A 209 -13.04 -3.15 1.63
CA GLY A 209 -13.44 -2.47 2.85
C GLY A 209 -12.25 -2.14 3.75
N GLU A 210 -11.35 -3.11 3.95
CA GLU A 210 -10.12 -2.95 4.71
C GLU A 210 -9.20 -1.89 4.11
N LEU A 211 -9.00 -1.93 2.79
CA LEU A 211 -8.23 -0.92 2.07
C LEU A 211 -8.85 0.47 2.27
N ALA A 212 -10.12 0.65 1.95
CA ALA A 212 -10.82 1.94 2.11
C ALA A 212 -10.71 2.47 3.54
N ASN A 213 -10.90 1.60 4.53
CA ASN A 213 -10.79 1.92 5.96
C ASN A 213 -9.38 2.38 6.35
N SER A 214 -8.36 1.66 5.87
CA SER A 214 -6.95 2.04 6.06
C SER A 214 -6.62 3.39 5.44
N LEU A 215 -7.16 3.67 4.24
CA LEU A 215 -6.95 4.95 3.55
C LEU A 215 -7.60 6.12 4.30
N ARG A 216 -8.83 5.94 4.81
CA ARG A 216 -9.59 6.99 5.54
C ARG A 216 -8.97 7.39 6.86
N PHE A 217 -8.55 6.41 7.67
CA PHE A 217 -8.07 6.68 9.03
C PHE A 217 -6.57 6.98 9.10
N GLY A 218 -5.91 7.02 7.94
CA GLY A 218 -4.50 7.39 7.82
C GLY A 218 -3.55 6.28 8.25
N LYS A 219 -2.26 6.54 8.06
CA LYS A 219 -1.21 5.58 8.38
C LYS A 219 -0.90 5.55 9.87
N LEU A 220 -0.55 4.38 10.39
CA LEU A 220 0.03 4.30 11.73
C LEU A 220 1.39 5.01 11.75
N PRO A 221 1.73 5.76 12.82
CA PRO A 221 2.95 6.56 12.86
C PRO A 221 4.26 5.78 12.72
N VAL A 222 4.25 4.50 13.09
CA VAL A 222 5.40 3.59 13.01
C VAL A 222 4.91 2.16 12.72
N PRO A 223 5.69 1.33 12.01
CA PRO A 223 5.44 -0.10 11.92
C PRO A 223 5.64 -0.76 13.29
N PHE A 224 4.75 -1.68 13.64
CA PHE A 224 4.82 -2.43 14.89
C PHE A 224 5.44 -3.80 14.66
N ALA A 225 6.39 -4.19 15.50
CA ALA A 225 6.89 -5.56 15.54
C ALA A 225 5.99 -6.39 16.46
N GLU A 226 5.53 -7.54 15.98
CA GLU A 226 4.80 -8.50 16.80
C GLU A 226 5.77 -9.20 17.77
N ARG A 227 5.35 -9.38 19.01
CA ARG A 227 6.09 -10.08 20.07
C ARG A 227 5.16 -11.02 20.83
#